data_AF-A0A0B1S7P3-F1
#
_entry.id   AF-A0A0B1S7P3-F1
#
_cell.length_a   1.000
_cell.length_b   1.000
_cell.length_c   1.000
_cell.angle_alpha   90.00
_cell.angle_beta   90.00
_cell.angle_gamma   90.00
#
_symmetry.space_group_name_H-M   'P 1'
#
loop_
_entity.id
_entity.type
_entity.pdbx_description
1 polymer ?
#
loop_
_entity_poly.entity_id
_entity_poly.type
_entity_poly.pdbx_seq_one_letter_code
_entity_poly.pdbx_strand_id
1 'polypeptide(L)'
;MELPVLLITNGVLLPNAKLKVPVKSKTNLATLDRFVVNKGIPGKSLVLVAYRVEKEKKVFETGTVALVEQVVCWSYNNFVQYTIHLVGVSRAKIEKFAIPVSTVQQLYAVEGDISPELKKEFVGGVRELSMSLSFDRIEDSFALKKFLNEDRLEDLADYW
;
A
#
# COMPACT_ATOMS: atom_id res chain seq x y z
N MET A 1 12.93 -1.69 -9.63
CA MET A 1 12.71 -3.12 -9.97
C MET A 1 11.43 -3.26 -10.78
N GLU A 2 11.35 -4.22 -11.69
CA GLU A 2 10.16 -4.47 -12.49
C GLU A 2 9.40 -5.67 -11.94
N LEU A 3 8.13 -5.49 -11.56
CA LEU A 3 7.32 -6.54 -10.96
C LEU A 3 5.95 -6.68 -11.65
N PRO A 4 5.43 -7.93 -11.78
CA PRO A 4 4.08 -8.16 -12.24
C PRO A 4 3.06 -7.63 -11.23
N VAL A 5 1.98 -7.03 -11.73
CA VAL A 5 0.99 -6.31 -10.90
C VAL A 5 -0.25 -7.16 -10.64
N LEU A 6 -0.62 -7.26 -9.37
CA LEU A 6 -1.92 -7.73 -8.91
C LEU A 6 -2.71 -6.55 -8.36
N LEU A 7 -3.89 -6.31 -8.94
CA LEU A 7 -4.79 -5.27 -8.47
C LEU A 7 -5.72 -5.82 -7.40
N ILE A 8 -5.71 -5.19 -6.22
CA ILE A 8 -6.65 -5.47 -5.14
C ILE A 8 -7.51 -4.23 -4.92
N THR A 9 -8.84 -4.42 -4.93
CA THR A 9 -9.79 -3.31 -4.73
C THR A 9 -10.20 -3.12 -3.28
N ASN A 10 -10.29 -4.21 -2.53
CA ASN A 10 -10.72 -4.21 -1.13
C ASN A 10 -9.65 -4.85 -0.26
N GLY A 11 -9.01 -4.04 0.57
CA GLY A 11 -8.02 -4.47 1.54
C GLY A 11 -6.59 -4.05 1.21
N VAL A 12 -5.75 -4.06 2.24
CA VAL A 12 -4.33 -3.69 2.18
C VAL A 12 -3.52 -4.88 2.68
N LEU A 13 -2.44 -5.21 1.97
CA LEU A 13 -1.48 -6.23 2.39
C LEU A 13 -0.32 -5.56 3.12
N LEU A 14 -0.21 -5.82 4.42
CA LEU A 14 0.94 -5.34 5.21
C LEU A 14 2.15 -6.26 5.02
N PRO A 15 3.38 -5.76 5.20
CA PRO A 15 4.58 -6.60 5.29
C PRO A 15 4.40 -7.70 6.34
N ASN A 16 4.92 -8.90 6.07
CA ASN A 16 4.82 -10.13 6.87
C ASN A 16 3.39 -10.68 7.08
N ALA A 17 2.36 -10.00 6.59
CA ALA A 17 0.98 -10.50 6.65
C ALA A 17 0.72 -11.52 5.53
N LYS A 18 -0.09 -12.53 5.83
CA LYS A 18 -0.56 -13.51 4.85
C LYS A 18 -1.98 -13.16 4.40
N LEU A 19 -2.22 -13.22 3.09
CA LEU A 19 -3.53 -12.89 2.51
C LEU A 19 -3.92 -13.93 1.45
N LYS A 20 -5.15 -14.43 1.54
CA LYS A 20 -5.76 -15.30 0.54
C LYS A 20 -6.70 -14.48 -0.32
N VAL A 21 -6.38 -14.33 -1.60
CA VAL A 21 -7.14 -13.50 -2.53
C VAL A 21 -7.82 -14.38 -3.57
N PRO A 22 -9.16 -14.44 -3.60
CA PRO A 22 -9.88 -15.03 -4.71
C PRO A 22 -9.78 -14.12 -5.94
N VAL A 23 -9.33 -14.67 -7.05
CA VAL A 23 -9.10 -13.93 -8.29
C VAL A 23 -10.29 -14.13 -9.21
N LYS A 24 -11.00 -13.03 -9.46
CA LYS A 24 -12.13 -12.99 -10.40
C LYS A 24 -11.88 -12.09 -11.61
N SER A 25 -10.92 -11.18 -11.53
CA SER A 25 -10.65 -10.21 -12.60
C SER A 25 -9.84 -10.83 -13.73
N LYS A 26 -10.30 -10.61 -14.98
CA LYS A 26 -9.60 -11.08 -16.20
C LYS A 26 -8.17 -10.58 -16.29
N THR A 27 -7.90 -9.35 -15.83
CA THR A 27 -6.55 -8.76 -15.82
C THR A 27 -5.61 -9.50 -14.87
N ASN A 28 -6.08 -9.84 -13.66
CA ASN A 28 -5.23 -10.54 -12.70
C ASN A 28 -5.03 -12.01 -13.12
N LEU A 29 -6.05 -12.66 -13.71
CA LEU A 29 -5.90 -14.00 -14.28
C LEU A 29 -4.83 -14.03 -15.38
N ALA A 30 -4.87 -13.09 -16.33
CA ALA A 30 -3.86 -12.99 -17.38
C ALA A 30 -2.44 -12.76 -16.82
N THR A 31 -2.30 -11.96 -15.76
CA THR A 31 -1.01 -11.79 -15.07
C THR A 31 -0.57 -13.08 -14.38
N LEU A 32 -1.46 -13.82 -13.74
CA LEU A 32 -1.12 -15.08 -13.07
C LEU A 32 -0.68 -16.15 -14.07
N ASP A 33 -1.44 -16.33 -15.14
CA ASP A 33 -1.13 -17.32 -16.16
C ASP A 33 0.26 -17.01 -16.77
N ARG A 34 0.52 -15.74 -17.08
CA ARG A 34 1.77 -15.32 -17.71
C ARG A 34 2.99 -15.37 -16.79
N PHE A 35 2.86 -14.98 -15.53
CA PHE A 35 4.02 -14.77 -14.65
C PHE A 35 4.19 -15.81 -13.55
N VAL A 36 3.13 -16.52 -13.17
CA VAL A 36 3.14 -17.46 -12.03
C VAL A 36 2.97 -18.89 -12.52
N VAL A 37 1.97 -19.17 -13.36
CA VAL A 37 1.65 -20.55 -13.80
C VAL A 37 2.61 -21.02 -14.89
N ASN A 38 2.85 -20.20 -15.92
CA ASN A 38 3.67 -20.60 -17.08
C ASN A 38 5.18 -20.57 -16.85
N LYS A 39 5.67 -19.99 -15.75
CA LYS A 39 7.12 -19.90 -15.47
C LYS A 39 7.71 -21.15 -14.81
N GLY A 40 6.93 -22.20 -14.56
CA GLY A 40 7.43 -23.52 -14.14
C GLY A 40 8.12 -23.58 -12.77
N ILE A 41 8.20 -22.48 -12.02
CA ILE A 41 8.72 -22.44 -10.65
C ILE A 41 7.53 -22.19 -9.71
N PRO A 42 6.83 -23.26 -9.29
CA PRO A 42 5.77 -23.12 -8.29
C PRO A 42 6.38 -22.65 -6.97
N GLY A 43 5.95 -21.47 -6.50
CA GLY A 43 6.03 -21.11 -5.08
C GLY A 43 7.02 -20.03 -4.65
N LYS A 44 7.68 -19.28 -5.54
CA LYS A 44 8.54 -18.14 -5.14
C LYS A 44 8.54 -16.96 -6.14
N SER A 45 7.39 -16.60 -6.69
CA SER A 45 7.29 -15.42 -7.56
C SER A 45 7.04 -14.16 -6.74
N LEU A 46 7.83 -13.11 -7.00
CA LEU A 46 7.57 -11.78 -6.45
C LEU A 46 6.54 -11.05 -7.33
N VAL A 47 5.56 -10.44 -6.69
CA VAL A 47 4.49 -9.67 -7.33
C VAL A 47 4.33 -8.34 -6.61
N LEU A 48 3.90 -7.32 -7.34
CA LEU A 48 3.45 -6.06 -6.77
C LEU A 48 1.94 -6.14 -6.52
N VAL A 49 1.54 -5.96 -5.26
CA VAL A 49 0.15 -5.73 -4.89
C VAL A 49 -0.11 -4.22 -4.96
N ALA A 50 -0.89 -3.81 -5.96
CA ALA A 50 -1.31 -2.44 -6.16
C ALA A 50 -2.76 -2.27 -5.72
N TYR A 51 -3.02 -1.25 -4.90
CA TYR A 51 -4.34 -0.97 -4.36
C TYR A 51 -5.11 -0.06 -5.30
N ARG A 52 -6.39 -0.38 -5.54
CA ARG A 52 -7.25 0.41 -6.44
C ARG A 52 -8.58 0.71 -5.77
N VAL A 53 -9.00 1.97 -5.77
CA VAL A 53 -10.36 2.31 -5.33
C VAL A 53 -11.34 2.05 -6.48
N GLU A 54 -12.32 1.17 -6.26
CA GLU A 54 -13.28 0.78 -7.31
C GLU A 54 -14.10 1.98 -7.82
N LYS A 55 -14.52 2.88 -6.91
CA LYS A 55 -15.31 4.08 -7.23
C LYS A 55 -14.56 5.06 -8.12
N GLU A 56 -13.28 5.32 -7.85
CA GLU A 56 -12.49 6.33 -8.56
C GLU A 56 -11.64 5.76 -9.69
N LYS A 57 -11.57 4.43 -9.81
CA LYS A 57 -10.65 3.70 -10.71
C LYS A 57 -9.17 4.04 -10.54
N LYS A 58 -8.80 4.92 -9.59
CA LYS A 58 -7.44 5.34 -9.27
C LYS A 58 -6.67 4.24 -8.53
N VAL A 59 -5.41 4.11 -8.89
CA VAL A 59 -4.44 3.23 -8.24
C VAL A 59 -3.60 4.09 -7.29
N PHE A 60 -3.35 3.60 -6.09
CA PHE A 60 -2.49 4.30 -5.13
C PHE A 60 -1.03 4.28 -5.59
N GLU A 61 -0.28 5.34 -5.28
CA GLU A 61 1.15 5.43 -5.57
C GLU A 61 1.99 4.45 -4.74
N THR A 62 1.43 3.97 -3.63
CA THR A 62 2.06 3.00 -2.74
C THR A 62 1.44 1.61 -2.92
N GLY A 63 2.30 0.60 -2.93
CA GLY A 63 1.93 -0.81 -3.01
C GLY A 63 2.75 -1.66 -2.04
N THR A 64 2.49 -2.96 -2.06
CA THR A 64 3.25 -3.94 -1.28
C THR A 64 3.89 -4.95 -2.23
N VAL A 65 5.19 -5.17 -2.09
CA VAL A 65 5.87 -6.31 -2.72
C VAL A 65 5.48 -7.55 -1.93
N ALA A 66 4.93 -8.54 -2.62
CA ALA A 66 4.48 -9.78 -2.02
C ALA A 66 5.11 -11.00 -2.71
N LEU A 67 5.32 -12.05 -1.93
CA LEU A 67 5.68 -13.37 -2.41
C LEU A 67 4.41 -14.18 -2.65
N VAL A 68 4.30 -14.83 -3.80
CA VAL A 68 3.27 -15.84 -4.07
C VAL A 68 3.72 -17.17 -3.47
N GLU A 69 3.09 -17.59 -2.37
CA GLU A 69 3.35 -18.90 -1.74
C GLU A 69 2.72 -20.04 -2.54
N GLN A 70 1.44 -19.90 -2.88
CA GLN A 70 0.67 -20.95 -3.53
C GLN A 70 -0.44 -20.35 -4.39
N VAL A 71 -0.74 -21.00 -5.51
CA VAL A 71 -1.95 -20.75 -6.29
C VAL A 71 -2.79 -22.01 -6.27
N VAL A 72 -4.01 -21.89 -5.74
CA VAL A 72 -4.99 -22.97 -5.70
C VAL A 72 -6.02 -22.71 -6.81
N CYS A 73 -6.16 -23.66 -7.71
CA CYS A 73 -7.21 -23.65 -8.73
C CYS A 73 -8.28 -24.67 -8.32
N TRP A 74 -9.54 -24.25 -8.30
CA TRP A 74 -10.66 -25.16 -8.14
C TRP A 74 -11.67 -24.93 -9.25
N SER A 75 -12.25 -26.02 -9.74
CA SER A 75 -13.27 -26.00 -10.76
C SER A 75 -14.54 -26.68 -10.25
N TYR A 76 -15.68 -26.03 -10.44
CA TYR A 76 -17.00 -26.59 -10.11
C TYR A 76 -18.02 -26.18 -11.17
N ASN A 77 -18.73 -27.14 -11.77
CA ASN A 77 -19.76 -26.89 -12.79
C ASN A 77 -19.33 -25.87 -13.87
N ASN A 78 -18.16 -26.09 -14.48
CA ASN A 78 -17.53 -25.23 -15.50
C ASN A 78 -17.08 -23.83 -15.04
N PHE A 79 -17.21 -23.50 -13.75
CA PHE A 79 -16.59 -22.31 -13.17
C PHE A 79 -15.21 -22.67 -12.64
N VAL A 80 -14.18 -22.04 -13.21
CA VAL A 80 -12.79 -22.13 -12.71
C VAL A 80 -12.50 -20.89 -11.88
N GLN A 81 -12.10 -21.09 -10.62
CA GLN A 81 -11.72 -20.00 -9.73
C GLN A 81 -10.31 -20.23 -9.18
N TYR A 82 -9.49 -19.18 -9.27
CA TYR A 82 -8.14 -19.18 -8.73
C TYR A 82 -8.13 -18.45 -7.39
N THR A 83 -7.43 -19.02 -6.42
CA THR A 83 -7.15 -18.38 -5.13
C THR A 83 -5.65 -18.31 -4.95
N ILE A 84 -5.12 -17.11 -4.74
CA ILE A 84 -3.68 -16.91 -4.52
C ILE A 84 -3.45 -16.74 -3.02
N HIS A 85 -2.41 -17.40 -2.51
CA HIS A 85 -1.86 -17.16 -1.19
C HIS A 85 -0.63 -16.25 -1.34
N LEU A 86 -0.74 -15.06 -0.77
CA LEU A 86 0.27 -14.01 -0.81
C LEU A 86 0.85 -13.79 0.58
N VAL A 87 2.15 -13.49 0.64
CA VAL A 87 2.82 -13.01 1.84
C VAL A 87 3.46 -11.67 1.54
N GLY A 88 3.11 -10.64 2.31
CA GLY A 88 3.75 -9.33 2.17
C GLY A 88 5.22 -9.41 2.56
N VAL A 89 6.11 -8.84 1.74
CA VAL A 89 7.55 -8.76 2.01
C VAL A 89 7.90 -7.35 2.47
N SER A 90 7.56 -6.34 1.67
CA SER A 90 7.88 -4.95 2.02
C SER A 90 6.93 -3.98 1.33
N ARG A 91 6.93 -2.73 1.78
CA ARG A 91 6.28 -1.62 1.07
C ARG A 91 7.08 -1.24 -0.17
N ALA A 92 6.42 -0.68 -1.17
CA ALA A 92 7.06 -0.14 -2.36
C ALA A 92 6.31 1.09 -2.87
N LYS A 93 7.06 2.02 -3.46
CA LYS A 93 6.53 3.15 -4.22
C LYS A 93 6.49 2.79 -5.70
N ILE A 94 5.39 3.10 -6.36
CA ILE A 94 5.20 2.87 -7.80
C ILE A 94 5.70 4.12 -8.53
N GLU A 95 6.74 3.97 -9.34
CA GLU A 95 7.27 5.08 -10.15
C GLU A 95 6.53 5.19 -11.47
N LYS A 96 6.37 4.06 -12.15
CA LYS A 96 5.66 3.96 -13.43
C LYS A 96 4.70 2.80 -13.38
N PHE A 97 3.42 3.13 -13.35
CA PHE A 97 2.35 2.14 -13.37
C PHE A 97 2.06 1.68 -14.80
N ALA A 98 2.25 0.39 -15.06
CA ALA A 98 1.87 -0.28 -16.28
C ALA A 98 1.38 -1.71 -15.99
N ILE A 99 0.44 -2.19 -16.81
CA ILE A 99 -0.10 -3.56 -16.72
C ILE A 99 0.42 -4.32 -17.95
N PRO A 100 1.03 -5.50 -17.78
CA PRO A 100 1.05 -6.31 -16.56
C PRO A 100 2.26 -6.10 -15.64
N VAL A 101 3.28 -5.34 -16.06
CA VAL A 101 4.52 -5.12 -15.29
C VAL A 101 4.68 -3.63 -14.98
N SER A 102 4.94 -3.30 -13.71
CA SER A 102 5.18 -1.93 -13.25
C SER A 102 6.60 -1.77 -12.69
N THR A 103 7.14 -0.57 -12.82
CA THR A 103 8.42 -0.18 -12.22
C THR A 103 8.17 0.33 -10.80
N VAL A 104 8.82 -0.29 -9.83
CA VAL A 104 8.68 0.04 -8.41
C VAL A 104 10.01 0.23 -7.72
N GLN A 105 10.01 1.08 -6.71
CA GLN A 105 11.10 1.30 -5.78
C GLN A 105 10.71 0.68 -4.44
N GLN A 106 11.47 -0.31 -3.99
CA GLN A 106 11.23 -0.97 -2.71
C GLN A 106 11.57 -0.02 -1.57
N LEU A 107 10.61 0.19 -0.65
CA LEU A 107 10.82 0.96 0.56
C LEU A 107 11.27 -0.01 1.64
N TYR A 108 12.58 -0.08 1.85
CA TYR A 108 13.14 -0.85 2.95
C TYR A 108 12.82 -0.14 4.27
N ALA A 109 12.27 -0.88 5.24
CA ALA A 109 12.44 -0.49 6.62
C ALA A 109 13.92 -0.71 6.94
N VAL A 110 14.57 0.28 7.52
CA VAL A 110 15.95 0.12 8.00
C VAL A 110 15.89 -0.90 9.14
N GLU A 111 16.21 -2.17 8.85
CA GLU A 111 16.43 -3.19 9.88
C GLU A 111 17.87 -3.05 10.37
N GLY A 112 18.02 -2.41 11.53
CA GLY A 112 19.29 -2.14 12.19
C GLY A 112 19.11 -1.02 13.23
N ASP A 113 19.97 -1.00 14.26
CA ASP A 113 20.01 0.14 15.19
C ASP A 113 20.26 1.42 14.38
N ILE A 114 19.27 2.31 14.36
CA ILE A 114 19.42 3.66 13.84
C ILE A 114 20.64 4.25 14.55
N SER A 115 21.62 4.77 13.80
CA SER A 115 22.78 5.37 14.44
C SER A 115 22.29 6.39 15.47
N PRO A 116 22.88 6.43 16.68
CA PRO A 116 22.41 7.32 17.74
C PRO A 116 22.41 8.80 17.31
N GLU A 117 23.19 9.13 16.28
CA GLU A 117 23.24 10.42 15.60
C GLU A 117 21.97 10.70 14.79
N LEU A 118 21.55 9.78 13.91
CA LEU A 118 20.31 9.91 13.12
C LEU A 118 19.07 9.95 14.02
N LYS A 119 19.07 9.21 15.14
CA LYS A 119 17.99 9.27 16.14
C LYS A 119 17.94 10.62 16.85
N LYS A 120 19.10 11.20 17.19
CA LYS A 120 19.18 12.55 17.77
C LYS A 120 18.73 13.63 16.79
N GLU A 121 19.11 13.52 15.52
CA GLU A 121 18.73 14.46 14.48
C GLU A 121 17.22 14.40 14.19
N PHE A 122 16.66 13.19 14.12
CA PHE A 122 15.21 13.00 13.97
C PHE A 122 14.41 13.53 15.17
N VAL A 123 14.85 13.22 16.40
CA VAL A 123 14.21 13.77 17.61
C VAL A 123 14.36 15.30 17.67
N GLY A 124 15.49 15.84 17.22
CA GLY A 124 15.70 17.28 17.06
C GLY A 124 14.69 17.90 16.11
N GLY A 125 14.55 17.35 14.90
CA GLY A 125 13.61 17.83 13.88
C GLY A 125 12.15 17.70 14.32
N VAL A 126 11.78 16.61 15.00
CA VAL A 126 10.42 16.44 15.55
C VAL A 126 10.16 17.44 16.67
N ARG A 127 11.16 17.73 17.51
CA ARG A 127 11.03 18.72 18.59
C ARG A 127 10.90 20.13 18.03
N GLU A 128 11.69 20.47 17.02
CA GLU A 128 11.61 21.74 16.30
C GLU A 128 10.25 21.91 15.60
N LEU A 129 9.75 20.84 14.98
CA LEU A 129 8.42 20.81 14.34
C LEU A 129 7.28 20.86 15.38
N SER A 130 7.45 20.25 16.56
CA SER A 130 6.50 20.39 17.65
C SER A 130 6.47 21.81 18.23
N MET A 131 7.62 22.49 18.26
CA MET A 131 7.76 23.87 18.72
C MET A 131 7.23 24.87 17.68
N SER A 132 7.28 24.54 16.40
CA SER A 132 6.62 25.33 15.35
C SER A 132 5.10 25.14 15.34
N LEU A 133 4.62 23.99 15.84
CA LEU A 133 3.21 23.68 16.01
C LEU A 133 2.63 24.12 17.37
N SER A 134 3.47 24.40 18.37
CA SER A 134 2.99 24.88 19.67
C SER A 134 2.34 26.25 19.53
N PHE A 135 1.14 26.35 20.12
CA PHE A 135 0.08 27.33 19.92
C PHE A 135 0.44 28.82 20.02
N ASP A 136 1.64 29.18 20.47
CA ASP A 136 2.07 30.59 20.65
C ASP A 136 2.36 31.33 19.33
N ARG A 137 2.42 30.61 18.20
CA ARG A 137 2.53 31.23 16.85
C ARG A 137 1.26 31.13 16.00
N ILE A 138 0.11 30.83 16.60
CA ILE A 138 -1.19 30.80 15.90
C ILE A 138 -1.72 32.21 15.62
N GLU A 139 -1.20 33.26 16.24
CA GLU A 139 -1.57 34.64 15.88
C GLU A 139 -1.10 34.99 14.46
N ASP A 140 0.02 34.44 13.97
CA ASP A 140 0.42 34.57 12.56
C ASP A 140 -0.47 33.73 11.62
N SER A 141 -1.27 32.81 12.18
CA SER A 141 -2.22 31.93 11.50
C SER A 141 -3.63 32.52 11.36
N PHE A 142 -3.80 33.84 11.61
CA PHE A 142 -5.05 34.54 11.27
C PHE A 142 -5.41 34.43 9.77
N ALA A 143 -4.43 34.19 8.90
CA ALA A 143 -4.66 33.89 7.48
C ALA A 143 -5.31 32.51 7.24
N LEU A 144 -5.03 31.52 8.09
CA LEU A 144 -5.60 30.16 8.01
C LEU A 144 -6.94 30.04 8.75
N LYS A 145 -7.15 30.82 9.81
CA LYS A 145 -8.44 30.88 10.52
C LYS A 145 -9.59 31.37 9.62
N LYS A 146 -9.28 32.20 8.63
CA LYS A 146 -10.25 32.66 7.61
C LYS A 146 -10.69 31.57 6.63
N PHE A 147 -9.96 30.45 6.56
CA PHE A 147 -10.31 29.28 5.74
C PHE A 147 -11.11 28.22 6.51
N LEU A 148 -11.21 28.33 7.84
CA LEU A 148 -11.78 27.30 8.73
C LEU A 148 -13.11 27.71 9.40
N ASN A 149 -13.58 28.94 9.22
CA ASN A 149 -14.97 29.35 9.46
C ASN A 149 -15.70 29.18 8.11
N GLU A 150 -16.81 28.48 7.92
CA GLU A 150 -18.01 28.14 8.71
C GLU A 150 -18.39 26.70 8.27
N ASP A 151 -18.74 25.73 9.13
CA ASP A 151 -20.17 25.45 9.38
C ASP A 151 -20.45 24.29 10.37
N ARG A 152 -19.47 23.65 11.02
CA ARG A 152 -19.74 22.40 11.78
C ARG A 152 -18.98 22.22 13.10
N LEU A 153 -18.92 23.28 13.89
CA LEU A 153 -18.38 23.21 15.26
C LEU A 153 -19.38 22.65 16.29
N GLU A 154 -20.68 22.61 15.94
CA GLU A 154 -21.74 22.10 16.83
C GLU A 154 -21.72 20.56 16.97
N ASP A 155 -21.24 19.83 15.95
CA ASP A 155 -21.17 18.36 15.95
C ASP A 155 -20.14 17.77 16.94
N LEU A 156 -19.29 18.61 17.55
CA LEU A 156 -18.24 18.20 18.51
C LEU A 156 -18.68 18.30 19.97
N ALA A 157 -19.83 18.92 20.27
CA ALA A 157 -20.32 19.09 21.64
C ALA A 157 -21.00 17.83 22.21
N ASP A 158 -21.41 16.89 21.36
CA ASP A 158 -22.14 15.67 21.75
C ASP A 158 -21.25 14.49 22.20
N TYR A 159 -19.95 14.72 22.40
CA TYR A 159 -18.97 13.70 22.82
C TYR A 159 -18.32 13.99 24.19
N TRP A 160 -19.05 14.61 25.11
CA TRP A 160 -18.70 14.69 26.55
C TRP A 160 -19.59 13.78 27.39
#